data_AF-A0A9E3VR87-F1
#
_entry.id   AF-A0A9E3VR87-F1
#
_cell.length_a   1.000
_cell.length_b   1.000
_cell.length_c   1.000
_cell.angle_alpha   90.00
_cell.angle_beta   90.00
_cell.angle_gamma   90.00
#
_symmetry.space_group_name_H-M   'P 1'
#
loop_
_entity.id
_entity.type
_entity.pdbx_description
1 polymer ?
#
loop_
_entity_poly.entity_id
_entity_poly.type
_entity_poly.pdbx_seq_one_letter_code
_entity_poly.pdbx_strand_id
1 'polypeptide(L)'
;MRISMGKRAGRNRQQCWGFTLLELLVVIGIMALLLAVGIPAFESFSKRSLNSASPGLMSTLRLARQHAITHRRYVWVVFPDAGPSQGGVLSYQGSEVEHALRSYAVIEGDENNLPNEYITDWKYLPQGIYFDAQLPASSSIFNSYNAATVNYPFPDSQSPKNHNIPAIEFRPNGRAYTIDSFGSTWNPGNTAHIYLIAGIVNINTSVGALASAPIKVSTNNALVRVFGATGQMDYYERQ
;
A
#
# COMPACT_ATOMS: atom_id res chain seq x y z
N MET A 1 -45.62 67.18 -11.25
CA MET A 1 -46.42 65.99 -11.59
C MET A 1 -45.63 65.19 -12.64
N ARG A 2 -45.03 64.07 -12.25
CA ARG A 2 -44.23 63.21 -13.15
C ARG A 2 -44.65 61.76 -12.89
N ILE A 3 -45.34 61.16 -13.86
CA ILE A 3 -45.74 59.76 -13.84
C ILE A 3 -44.58 58.98 -14.46
N SER A 4 -44.09 57.93 -13.80
CA SER A 4 -43.17 56.99 -14.43
C SER A 4 -43.31 55.59 -13.84
N MET A 5 -44.23 54.85 -14.45
CA MET A 5 -44.00 53.55 -15.09
C MET A 5 -43.62 52.37 -14.18
N GLY A 6 -44.61 51.50 -13.93
CA GLY A 6 -44.42 50.19 -13.31
C GLY A 6 -43.55 49.26 -14.17
N LYS A 7 -42.45 48.79 -13.59
CA LYS A 7 -41.65 47.67 -14.13
C LYS A 7 -42.48 46.40 -14.07
N ARG A 8 -42.90 45.88 -15.22
CA ARG A 8 -43.43 44.51 -15.34
C ARG A 8 -42.27 43.53 -15.22
N ALA A 9 -42.24 42.77 -14.13
CA ALA A 9 -41.32 41.66 -13.95
C ALA A 9 -41.73 40.52 -14.91
N GLY A 10 -40.92 40.27 -15.93
CA GLY A 10 -41.05 39.08 -16.77
C GLY A 10 -40.71 37.83 -15.96
N ARG A 11 -41.69 36.95 -15.74
CA ARG A 11 -41.47 35.62 -15.17
C ARG A 11 -40.63 34.81 -16.15
N ASN A 12 -39.34 34.69 -15.85
CA ASN A 12 -38.44 33.74 -16.50
C ASN A 12 -38.94 32.32 -16.15
N ARG A 13 -39.67 31.69 -17.07
CA ARG A 13 -40.07 30.28 -16.95
C ARG A 13 -38.81 29.45 -17.17
N GLN A 14 -38.09 29.20 -16.10
CA GLN A 14 -37.09 28.12 -16.08
C GLN A 14 -37.85 26.82 -16.36
N GLN A 15 -37.75 26.35 -17.60
CA GLN A 15 -38.26 25.04 -17.97
C GLN A 15 -37.37 24.01 -17.27
N CYS A 16 -37.84 23.46 -16.15
CA CYS A 16 -37.27 22.25 -15.61
C CYS A 16 -37.56 21.12 -16.60
N TRP A 17 -36.58 20.73 -17.40
CA TRP A 17 -36.61 19.48 -18.14
C TRP A 17 -36.39 18.35 -17.14
N GLY A 18 -37.47 17.65 -16.81
CA GLY A 18 -37.42 16.42 -16.01
C GLY A 18 -37.14 15.23 -16.91
N PHE A 19 -36.26 14.33 -16.45
CA PHE A 19 -36.01 13.05 -17.12
C PHE A 19 -37.27 12.18 -17.13
N THR A 20 -37.54 11.52 -18.26
CA THR A 20 -38.63 10.57 -18.34
C THR A 20 -38.26 9.25 -17.65
N LEU A 21 -39.24 8.50 -17.15
CA LEU A 21 -39.01 7.19 -16.53
C LEU A 21 -38.32 6.21 -17.50
N LEU A 22 -38.71 6.27 -18.77
CA LEU A 22 -38.14 5.46 -19.84
C LEU A 22 -36.66 5.79 -20.09
N GLU A 23 -36.30 7.07 -20.05
CA GLU A 23 -34.90 7.51 -20.21
C GLU A 23 -34.02 7.03 -19.06
N LEU A 24 -34.51 7.11 -17.82
CA LEU A 24 -33.80 6.54 -16.67
C LEU A 24 -33.62 5.01 -16.83
N LEU A 25 -34.65 4.30 -17.32
CA LEU A 25 -34.60 2.86 -17.55
C LEU A 25 -33.58 2.46 -18.62
N VAL A 26 -33.49 3.23 -19.72
CA VAL A 26 -32.49 3.01 -20.76
C VAL A 26 -31.08 3.30 -20.22
N VAL A 27 -30.89 4.38 -19.45
CA VAL A 27 -29.59 4.74 -18.87
C VAL A 27 -29.09 3.66 -17.91
N ILE A 28 -29.91 3.19 -16.97
CA ILE A 28 -29.50 2.11 -16.06
C ILE A 28 -29.27 0.80 -16.82
N GLY A 29 -30.01 0.53 -17.90
CA GLY A 29 -29.81 -0.64 -18.76
C GLY A 29 -28.46 -0.60 -19.48
N ILE A 30 -28.09 0.56 -20.03
CA ILE A 30 -26.77 0.76 -20.66
C ILE A 30 -25.66 0.68 -19.61
N MET A 31 -25.84 1.29 -18.42
CA MET A 31 -24.87 1.19 -17.33
C MET A 31 -24.66 -0.26 -16.89
N ALA A 32 -25.73 -1.05 -16.73
CA ALA A 32 -25.63 -2.47 -16.38
C ALA A 32 -24.88 -3.28 -17.44
N LEU A 33 -25.14 -3.01 -18.72
CA LEU A 33 -24.43 -3.66 -19.83
C LEU A 33 -22.94 -3.31 -19.85
N LEU A 34 -22.60 -2.03 -19.66
CA LEU A 34 -21.21 -1.58 -19.60
C LEU A 34 -20.48 -2.19 -18.40
N LEU A 35 -21.11 -2.29 -17.24
CA LEU A 35 -20.53 -2.93 -16.06
C LEU A 35 -20.33 -4.43 -16.27
N ALA A 36 -21.29 -5.11 -16.90
CA ALA A 36 -21.21 -6.55 -17.17
C ALA A 36 -19.97 -6.92 -18.01
N VAL A 37 -19.59 -6.07 -18.97
CA VAL A 37 -18.39 -6.28 -19.81
C VAL A 37 -17.14 -5.62 -19.22
N GLY A 38 -17.30 -4.52 -18.49
CA GLY A 38 -16.18 -3.76 -17.91
C GLY A 38 -15.50 -4.45 -16.73
N ILE A 39 -16.28 -5.02 -15.80
CA ILE A 39 -15.75 -5.68 -14.59
C ILE A 39 -14.71 -6.78 -14.90
N PRO A 40 -14.96 -7.76 -15.80
CA PRO A 40 -13.99 -8.81 -16.07
C PRO A 40 -12.67 -8.29 -16.69
N ALA A 41 -12.71 -7.15 -17.41
CA ALA A 41 -11.50 -6.54 -17.94
C ALA A 41 -10.60 -5.98 -16.82
N PHE A 42 -11.19 -5.34 -15.79
CA PHE A 42 -10.45 -4.86 -14.62
C PHE A 42 -9.82 -5.99 -13.80
N GLU A 43 -10.51 -7.12 -13.66
CA GLU A 43 -9.97 -8.33 -13.02
C GLU A 43 -8.73 -8.86 -13.76
N SER A 44 -8.79 -8.91 -15.10
CA SER A 44 -7.66 -9.38 -15.92
C SER A 44 -6.43 -8.46 -15.83
N PHE A 45 -6.65 -7.14 -15.80
CA PHE A 45 -5.58 -6.16 -15.63
C PHE A 45 -4.93 -6.26 -14.24
N SER A 46 -5.76 -6.41 -13.20
CA SER A 46 -5.32 -6.60 -11.81
C SER A 46 -4.39 -7.81 -11.66
N LYS A 47 -4.78 -8.97 -12.23
CA LYS A 47 -3.94 -10.18 -12.27
C LYS A 47 -2.60 -9.93 -12.94
N ARG A 48 -2.59 -9.25 -14.09
CA ARG A 48 -1.35 -8.97 -14.83
C ARG A 48 -0.42 -8.03 -14.05
N SER A 49 -0.98 -7.04 -13.36
CA SER A 49 -0.23 -6.11 -12.53
C SER A 49 0.37 -6.80 -11.30
N LEU A 50 -0.38 -7.69 -10.62
CA LEU A 50 0.13 -8.53 -9.52
C LEU A 50 1.28 -9.44 -9.95
N ASN A 51 1.18 -10.03 -11.14
CA ASN A 51 2.23 -10.85 -11.74
C ASN A 51 3.53 -10.08 -12.01
N SER A 52 3.43 -8.78 -12.27
CA SER A 52 4.61 -7.93 -12.45
C SER A 52 5.19 -7.41 -11.12
N ALA A 53 4.35 -7.26 -10.09
CA ALA A 53 4.75 -6.73 -8.79
C ALA A 53 5.61 -7.72 -7.98
N SER A 54 5.19 -8.98 -7.92
CA SER A 54 5.84 -10.01 -7.08
C SER A 54 7.31 -10.26 -7.47
N PRO A 55 7.67 -10.40 -8.76
CA PRO A 55 9.06 -10.56 -9.18
C PRO A 55 9.94 -9.34 -8.87
N GLY A 56 9.41 -8.13 -9.01
CA GLY A 56 10.13 -6.89 -8.69
C GLY A 56 10.49 -6.80 -7.21
N LEU A 57 9.52 -7.11 -6.34
CA LEU A 57 9.75 -7.19 -4.90
C LEU A 57 10.75 -8.31 -4.54
N MET A 58 10.56 -9.50 -5.11
CA MET A 58 11.45 -10.65 -4.94
C MET A 58 12.90 -10.32 -5.33
N SER A 59 13.09 -9.61 -6.44
CA SER A 59 14.42 -9.20 -6.90
C SER A 59 15.12 -8.27 -5.90
N THR A 60 14.35 -7.38 -5.25
CA THR A 60 14.88 -6.42 -4.27
C THR A 60 15.20 -7.12 -2.94
N LEU A 61 14.38 -8.08 -2.51
CA LEU A 61 14.70 -8.91 -1.34
C LEU A 61 15.98 -9.74 -1.57
N ARG A 62 16.13 -10.35 -2.75
CA ARG A 62 17.34 -11.09 -3.13
C ARG A 62 18.57 -10.18 -3.16
N LEU A 63 18.43 -8.98 -3.73
CA LEU A 63 19.47 -7.96 -3.72
C LEU A 63 19.90 -7.61 -2.28
N ALA A 64 18.95 -7.30 -1.40
CA ALA A 64 19.22 -6.99 0.01
C ALA A 64 19.96 -8.13 0.71
N ARG A 65 19.51 -9.37 0.52
CA ARG A 65 20.17 -10.57 1.06
C ARG A 65 21.60 -10.72 0.52
N GLN A 66 21.78 -10.60 -0.79
CA GLN A 66 23.11 -10.69 -1.41
C GLN A 66 24.03 -9.59 -0.90
N HIS A 67 23.52 -8.38 -0.71
CA HIS A 67 24.25 -7.25 -0.15
C HIS A 67 24.72 -7.55 1.28
N ALA A 68 23.82 -8.07 2.14
CA ALA A 68 24.14 -8.45 3.50
C ALA A 68 25.28 -9.48 3.58
N ILE A 69 25.22 -10.51 2.73
CA ILE A 69 26.24 -11.58 2.66
C ILE A 69 27.57 -11.03 2.13
N THR A 70 27.54 -10.26 1.03
CA THR A 70 28.74 -9.80 0.32
C THR A 70 29.51 -8.78 1.14
N HIS A 71 28.81 -7.79 1.70
CA HIS A 71 29.42 -6.71 2.46
C HIS A 71 29.56 -7.04 3.95
N ARG A 72 29.03 -8.20 4.40
CA ARG A 72 28.97 -8.61 5.80
C ARG A 72 28.32 -7.55 6.69
N ARG A 73 27.19 -7.02 6.21
CA ARG A 73 26.44 -5.94 6.83
C ARG A 73 25.02 -6.36 7.14
N TYR A 74 24.40 -5.65 8.07
CA TYR A 74 23.01 -5.84 8.44
C TYR A 74 22.19 -4.98 7.47
N VAL A 75 21.22 -5.60 6.81
CA VAL A 75 20.44 -4.96 5.76
C VAL A 75 18.97 -5.17 6.06
N TRP A 76 18.18 -4.10 6.03
CA TRP A 76 16.75 -4.17 6.21
C TRP A 76 16.05 -3.79 4.93
N VAL A 77 15.00 -4.53 4.59
CA VAL A 77 14.05 -4.10 3.57
C VAL A 77 12.85 -3.53 4.31
N VAL A 78 12.60 -2.24 4.12
CA VAL A 78 11.55 -1.49 4.78
C VAL A 78 10.31 -1.38 3.91
N PHE A 79 9.15 -1.52 4.56
CA PHE A 79 7.83 -1.49 3.97
C PHE A 79 6.97 -0.51 4.77
N PRO A 80 7.03 0.78 4.41
CA PRO A 80 6.06 1.75 4.86
C PRO A 80 4.66 1.17 4.72
N ASP A 81 3.92 1.18 5.81
CA ASP A 81 2.58 0.64 5.87
C ASP A 81 1.63 1.73 6.35
N ALA A 82 0.62 2.04 5.55
CA ALA A 82 -0.45 2.94 5.91
C ALA A 82 -1.64 2.21 6.58
N GLY A 83 -1.43 0.99 7.08
CA GLY A 83 -2.39 0.24 7.87
C GLY A 83 -2.82 1.01 9.13
N PRO A 84 -4.00 0.70 9.69
CA PRO A 84 -4.48 1.40 10.88
C PRO A 84 -3.49 1.17 12.01
N SER A 85 -2.78 2.24 12.41
CA SER A 85 -2.08 2.22 13.70
C SER A 85 -3.12 1.98 14.80
N GLN A 86 -2.70 1.41 15.93
CA GLN A 86 -3.59 1.24 17.08
C GLN A 86 -4.26 2.58 17.42
N GLY A 87 -5.58 2.68 17.21
CA GLY A 87 -6.35 3.92 17.37
C GLY A 87 -6.88 4.56 16.08
N GLY A 88 -6.68 3.96 14.91
CA GLY A 88 -7.32 4.39 13.65
C GLY A 88 -6.76 5.67 13.03
N VAL A 89 -5.66 6.20 13.56
CA VAL A 89 -4.93 7.32 12.96
C VAL A 89 -3.80 6.75 12.12
N LEU A 90 -3.72 7.11 10.85
CA LEU A 90 -2.58 6.71 10.02
C LEU A 90 -1.39 7.61 10.35
N SER A 91 -0.22 7.01 10.55
CA SER A 91 0.99 7.76 10.91
C SER A 91 1.49 8.66 9.78
N TYR A 92 0.96 8.52 8.56
CA TYR A 92 1.41 9.22 7.35
C TYR A 92 0.37 10.25 6.90
N GLN A 93 0.83 11.45 6.52
CA GLN A 93 -0.03 12.57 6.12
C GLN A 93 0.41 13.17 4.78
N GLY A 94 -0.54 13.70 4.01
CA GLY A 94 -0.27 14.38 2.75
C GLY A 94 0.34 13.45 1.68
N SER A 95 1.42 13.90 1.03
CA SER A 95 2.10 13.17 -0.06
C SER A 95 2.80 11.88 0.39
N GLU A 96 3.01 11.68 1.68
CA GLU A 96 3.63 10.49 2.27
C GLU A 96 2.74 9.26 2.14
N VAL A 97 1.43 9.46 1.99
CA VAL A 97 0.43 8.41 1.97
C VAL A 97 0.62 7.44 0.80
N GLU A 98 0.90 7.95 -0.40
CA GLU A 98 1.14 7.08 -1.55
C GLU A 98 2.43 6.26 -1.39
N HIS A 99 3.45 6.89 -0.80
CA HIS A 99 4.69 6.21 -0.45
C HIS A 99 4.42 5.10 0.58
N ALA A 100 3.64 5.40 1.63
CA ALA A 100 3.29 4.48 2.70
C ALA A 100 2.45 3.26 2.27
N LEU A 101 1.97 3.23 1.02
CA LEU A 101 1.10 2.16 0.53
C LEU A 101 1.77 1.23 -0.47
N ARG A 102 2.80 1.71 -1.16
CA ARG A 102 3.36 1.06 -2.35
C ARG A 102 4.87 1.07 -2.38
N SER A 103 5.51 1.89 -1.56
CA SER A 103 6.95 2.02 -1.60
C SER A 103 7.63 0.97 -0.72
N TYR A 104 8.83 0.58 -1.12
CA TYR A 104 9.76 -0.21 -0.32
C TYR A 104 11.18 0.20 -0.68
N ALA A 105 12.08 0.10 0.28
CA ALA A 105 13.48 0.45 0.10
C ALA A 105 14.37 -0.50 0.89
N VAL A 106 15.65 -0.51 0.55
CA VAL A 106 16.68 -1.26 1.26
C VAL A 106 17.56 -0.27 2.01
N ILE A 107 17.73 -0.50 3.30
CA ILE A 107 18.57 0.30 4.19
C ILE A 107 19.65 -0.57 4.83
N GLU A 108 20.80 0.04 5.09
CA GLU A 108 21.95 -0.58 5.72
C GLU A 108 22.16 -0.01 7.12
N GLY A 109 22.71 -0.85 8.00
CA GLY A 109 23.09 -0.50 9.36
C GLY A 109 24.02 -1.50 9.99
N ASP A 110 24.14 -1.39 11.30
CA ASP A 110 24.98 -2.25 12.14
C ASP A 110 24.09 -3.06 13.10
N GLU A 111 24.60 -4.15 13.67
CA GLU A 111 23.86 -5.00 14.61
C GLU A 111 23.32 -4.21 15.81
N ASN A 112 24.10 -3.22 16.26
CA ASN A 112 23.85 -2.48 17.49
C ASN A 112 23.29 -1.07 17.27
N ASN A 113 23.28 -0.60 16.02
CA ASN A 113 22.77 0.72 15.68
C ASN A 113 21.60 0.59 14.73
N LEU A 114 20.67 1.55 14.81
CA LEU A 114 19.64 1.69 13.80
C LEU A 114 20.31 1.81 12.41
N PRO A 115 19.61 1.39 11.34
CA PRO A 115 20.05 1.69 9.98
C PRO A 115 20.39 3.16 9.85
N ASN A 116 21.35 3.50 9.00
CA ASN A 116 21.81 4.89 8.84
C ASN A 116 21.85 5.34 7.37
N GLU A 117 21.67 4.43 6.41
CA GLU A 117 21.88 4.72 4.99
C GLU A 117 20.91 3.95 4.09
N TYR A 118 20.40 4.59 3.03
CA TYR A 118 19.65 3.93 1.97
C TYR A 118 20.60 3.33 0.94
N ILE A 119 20.50 2.02 0.72
CA ILE A 119 21.24 1.32 -0.34
C ILE A 119 20.57 1.56 -1.69
N THR A 120 19.24 1.68 -1.69
CA THR A 120 18.43 1.87 -2.89
C THR A 120 17.51 3.06 -2.73
N ASP A 121 17.27 3.77 -3.83
CA ASP A 121 16.11 4.65 -3.94
C ASP A 121 14.81 3.88 -3.66
N TRP A 122 13.78 4.61 -3.23
CA TRP A 122 12.45 4.04 -3.05
C TRP A 122 11.92 3.46 -4.35
N LYS A 123 11.57 2.17 -4.30
CA LYS A 123 10.87 1.50 -5.37
C LYS A 123 9.39 1.44 -5.05
N TYR A 124 8.57 1.51 -6.08
CA TYR A 124 7.12 1.44 -5.94
C TYR A 124 6.59 0.17 -6.57
N LEU A 125 5.58 -0.42 -5.93
CA LEU A 125 4.72 -1.39 -6.57
C LEU A 125 4.04 -0.74 -7.80
N PRO A 126 3.71 -1.52 -8.84
CA PRO A 126 2.91 -1.04 -9.98
C PRO A 126 1.62 -0.34 -9.55
N GLN A 127 1.09 0.53 -10.40
CA GLN A 127 -0.15 1.24 -10.11
C GLN A 127 -1.32 0.25 -9.91
N GLY A 128 -2.13 0.52 -8.89
CA GLY A 128 -3.26 -0.34 -8.52
C GLY A 128 -2.89 -1.56 -7.67
N ILE A 129 -1.60 -1.79 -7.38
CA ILE A 129 -1.13 -2.83 -6.46
C ILE A 129 -0.68 -2.18 -5.16
N TYR A 130 -1.12 -2.75 -4.03
CA TYR A 130 -0.85 -2.25 -2.70
C TYR A 130 -0.43 -3.37 -1.77
N PHE A 131 0.29 -3.03 -0.70
CA PHE A 131 0.48 -3.94 0.42
C PHE A 131 -0.85 -4.15 1.16
N ASP A 132 -1.12 -5.40 1.53
CA ASP A 132 -2.32 -5.77 2.28
C ASP A 132 -1.98 -5.89 3.77
N ALA A 133 -2.18 -4.78 4.47
CA ALA A 133 -1.94 -4.66 5.91
C ALA A 133 -3.14 -5.05 6.79
N GLN A 134 -4.29 -5.35 6.17
CA GLN A 134 -5.52 -5.67 6.91
C GLN A 134 -5.66 -7.14 7.25
N LEU A 135 -4.85 -8.02 6.63
CA LEU A 135 -4.91 -9.45 6.91
C LEU A 135 -4.34 -9.75 8.30
N PRO A 136 -5.13 -10.29 9.25
CA PRO A 136 -4.73 -10.57 10.63
C PRO A 136 -3.87 -11.84 10.73
N ALA A 137 -3.11 -12.18 9.70
CA ALA A 137 -2.21 -13.32 9.75
C ALA A 137 -1.09 -13.02 10.75
N SER A 138 -0.90 -13.90 11.73
CA SER A 138 0.17 -13.81 12.74
C SER A 138 1.58 -13.73 12.14
N SER A 139 1.73 -14.17 10.89
CA SER A 139 2.96 -14.19 10.09
C SER A 139 3.07 -13.04 9.07
N SER A 140 2.06 -12.17 8.96
CA SER A 140 2.14 -10.96 8.13
C SER A 140 3.14 -9.98 8.74
N ILE A 141 4.02 -9.42 7.91
CA ILE A 141 4.95 -8.37 8.37
C ILE A 141 4.22 -7.07 8.76
N PHE A 142 3.00 -6.89 8.27
CA PHE A 142 2.14 -5.71 8.51
C PHE A 142 1.19 -5.89 9.70
N ASN A 143 1.24 -7.04 10.38
CA ASN A 143 0.37 -7.26 11.53
C ASN A 143 0.81 -6.33 12.68
N SER A 144 -0.01 -5.35 13.02
CA SER A 144 0.28 -4.33 14.05
C SER A 144 0.55 -4.88 15.46
N TYR A 145 0.23 -6.15 15.73
CA TYR A 145 0.60 -6.83 16.98
C TYR A 145 2.01 -7.44 16.97
N ASN A 146 2.55 -7.77 15.79
CA ASN A 146 3.82 -8.51 15.62
C ASN A 146 4.75 -7.85 14.59
N ALA A 147 4.47 -6.63 14.13
CA ALA A 147 5.19 -6.02 13.03
C ALA A 147 6.61 -5.69 13.46
N ALA A 148 7.57 -6.25 12.74
CA ALA A 148 8.96 -5.95 12.92
C ALA A 148 9.27 -4.55 12.41
N THR A 149 9.17 -3.54 13.27
CA THR A 149 9.36 -2.16 12.84
C THR A 149 10.78 -1.66 13.09
N VAL A 150 11.29 -0.86 12.17
CA VAL A 150 12.47 -0.02 12.34
C VAL A 150 11.99 1.41 12.48
N ASN A 151 12.48 2.12 13.50
CA ASN A 151 12.20 3.53 13.69
C ASN A 151 13.16 4.38 12.84
N TYR A 152 12.70 4.84 11.67
CA TYR A 152 13.55 5.47 10.66
C TYR A 152 12.90 6.71 10.05
N PRO A 153 13.66 7.76 9.68
CA PRO A 153 13.10 8.91 8.97
C PRO A 153 12.55 8.47 7.61
N PHE A 154 11.39 9.02 7.25
CA PHE A 154 10.65 8.64 6.06
C PHE A 154 9.97 9.88 5.44
N PRO A 155 10.01 10.04 4.10
CA PRO A 155 10.61 9.14 3.11
C PRO A 155 12.13 9.23 3.00
N ASP A 156 12.79 10.24 3.55
CA ASP A 156 14.24 10.39 3.39
C ASP A 156 14.92 10.75 4.72
N SER A 157 16.26 10.80 4.72
CA SER A 157 17.04 11.16 5.90
C SER A 157 16.81 12.60 6.39
N GLN A 158 16.14 13.45 5.61
CA GLN A 158 15.80 14.83 5.96
C GLN A 158 14.40 14.94 6.58
N SER A 159 13.68 13.83 6.68
CA SER A 159 12.31 13.82 7.16
C SER A 159 12.25 14.17 8.65
N PRO A 160 11.36 15.10 9.06
CA PRO A 160 11.39 15.71 10.40
C PRO A 160 10.95 14.77 11.51
N LYS A 161 10.40 13.60 11.17
CA LYS A 161 9.91 12.60 12.10
C LYS A 161 10.31 11.21 11.62
N ASN A 162 10.63 10.36 12.59
CA ASN A 162 10.81 8.95 12.33
C ASN A 162 9.46 8.22 12.40
N HIS A 163 9.34 7.19 11.57
CA HIS A 163 8.18 6.31 11.53
C HIS A 163 8.62 4.91 11.93
N ASN A 164 7.75 4.20 12.64
CA ASN A 164 7.92 2.76 12.88
C ASN A 164 7.48 2.01 11.61
N ILE A 165 8.46 1.61 10.81
CA ILE A 165 8.24 1.04 9.49
C ILE A 165 8.47 -0.48 9.54
N PRO A 166 7.46 -1.31 9.19
CA PRO A 166 7.65 -2.76 9.04
C PRO A 166 8.84 -3.12 8.15
N ALA A 167 9.61 -4.12 8.55
CA ALA A 167 10.86 -4.46 7.90
C ALA A 167 11.21 -5.94 8.01
N ILE A 168 12.01 -6.41 7.07
CA ILE A 168 12.66 -7.73 7.10
C ILE A 168 14.16 -7.50 7.15
N GLU A 169 14.82 -8.07 8.16
CA GLU A 169 16.27 -7.99 8.32
C GLU A 169 16.94 -9.18 7.61
N PHE A 170 17.98 -8.91 6.84
CA PHE A 170 18.92 -9.90 6.34
C PHE A 170 20.27 -9.68 7.03
N ARG A 171 20.78 -10.75 7.63
CA ARG A 171 22.09 -10.76 8.28
C ARG A 171 23.19 -11.30 7.37
N PRO A 172 24.47 -11.07 7.71
CA PRO A 172 25.61 -11.62 6.96
C PRO A 172 25.61 -13.14 6.80
N ASN A 173 24.93 -13.86 7.69
CA ASN A 173 24.75 -15.32 7.61
C ASN A 173 23.73 -15.76 6.54
N GLY A 174 23.12 -14.81 5.82
CA GLY A 174 22.14 -15.06 4.77
C GLY A 174 20.77 -15.50 5.26
N ARG A 175 20.50 -15.46 6.56
CA ARG A 175 19.18 -15.73 7.15
C ARG A 175 18.35 -14.44 7.16
N ALA A 176 17.04 -14.62 7.14
CA ALA A 176 16.10 -13.52 7.31
C ALA A 176 15.58 -13.51 8.76
N TYR A 177 15.33 -12.33 9.29
CA TYR A 177 14.83 -12.15 10.63
C TYR A 177 13.62 -11.21 10.60
N THR A 178 12.66 -11.52 11.46
CA THR A 178 11.51 -10.67 11.78
C THR A 178 11.46 -10.53 13.30
N ILE A 179 10.98 -9.42 13.82
CA ILE A 179 10.74 -9.26 15.27
C ILE A 179 9.57 -10.16 15.70
N ASP A 180 9.66 -10.68 16.92
CA ASP A 180 8.61 -11.46 17.57
C ASP A 180 7.42 -10.61 18.06
N SER A 181 6.37 -11.29 18.53
CA SER A 181 5.13 -10.68 19.04
C SER A 181 5.25 -9.70 20.20
N PHE A 182 6.47 -9.47 20.70
CA PHE A 182 6.74 -8.59 21.84
C PHE A 182 7.80 -7.53 21.53
N GLY A 183 8.09 -7.29 20.25
CA GLY A 183 8.75 -6.08 19.78
C GLY A 183 10.23 -5.93 20.15
N SER A 184 10.86 -6.96 20.75
CA SER A 184 12.14 -6.77 21.44
C SER A 184 13.31 -7.51 20.79
N THR A 185 13.06 -8.59 20.01
CA THR A 185 14.14 -9.38 19.43
C THR A 185 13.86 -9.80 17.98
N TRP A 186 14.80 -9.49 17.09
CA TRP A 186 14.85 -10.03 15.73
C TRP A 186 15.11 -11.54 15.78
N ASN A 187 14.19 -12.34 15.25
CA ASN A 187 14.19 -13.81 15.33
C ASN A 187 14.15 -14.44 13.92
N PRO A 188 14.99 -15.47 13.65
CA PRO A 188 15.01 -16.13 12.35
C PRO A 188 13.98 -17.27 12.22
N GLY A 189 13.15 -17.54 13.22
CA GLY A 189 12.29 -18.73 13.26
C GLY A 189 11.06 -18.68 12.35
N ASN A 190 10.52 -17.49 12.09
CA ASN A 190 9.24 -17.35 11.40
C ASN A 190 9.40 -17.00 9.92
N THR A 191 8.49 -17.52 9.11
CA THR A 191 8.34 -17.09 7.71
C THR A 191 7.61 -15.76 7.68
N ALA A 192 8.26 -14.76 7.10
CA ALA A 192 7.67 -13.44 6.86
C ALA A 192 6.74 -13.52 5.64
N HIS A 193 5.50 -13.04 5.79
CA HIS A 193 4.53 -12.98 4.71
C HIS A 193 4.27 -11.53 4.30
N ILE A 194 4.43 -11.24 3.00
CA ILE A 194 4.13 -9.95 2.38
C ILE A 194 2.97 -10.17 1.41
N TYR A 195 1.79 -9.68 1.79
CA TYR A 195 0.59 -9.79 0.99
C TYR A 195 0.44 -8.59 0.06
N LEU A 196 0.10 -8.86 -1.20
CA LEU A 196 -0.19 -7.87 -2.21
C LEU A 196 -1.64 -8.02 -2.68
N ILE A 197 -2.31 -6.89 -2.81
CA ILE A 197 -3.69 -6.79 -3.30
C ILE A 197 -3.77 -5.86 -4.49
N ALA A 198 -4.65 -6.19 -5.43
CA ALA A 198 -5.13 -5.23 -6.40
C ALA A 198 -6.29 -4.43 -5.79
N GLY A 199 -6.20 -3.10 -5.86
CA GLY A 199 -7.15 -2.23 -5.18
C GLY A 199 -7.28 -0.84 -5.77
N ILE A 200 -8.17 -0.06 -5.18
CA ILE A 200 -8.30 1.38 -5.37
C ILE A 200 -8.13 2.04 -4.01
N VAL A 201 -7.38 3.14 -3.97
CA VAL A 201 -7.17 3.88 -2.73
C VAL A 201 -8.25 4.92 -2.54
N ASN A 202 -8.79 4.99 -1.32
CA ASN A 202 -9.65 6.07 -0.90
C ASN A 202 -8.83 7.07 -0.05
N ILE A 203 -8.58 8.25 -0.60
CA ILE A 203 -7.84 9.32 0.08
C ILE A 203 -8.85 10.32 0.64
N ASN A 204 -8.73 10.62 1.93
CA ASN A 204 -9.45 11.73 2.52
C ASN A 204 -8.79 13.05 2.08
N THR A 205 -9.40 13.70 1.09
CA THR A 205 -8.90 14.93 0.47
C THR A 205 -8.86 16.14 1.40
N SER A 206 -9.53 16.09 2.55
CA SER A 206 -9.55 17.19 3.52
C SER A 206 -8.31 17.24 4.44
N VAL A 207 -7.69 16.10 4.69
CA VAL A 207 -6.51 15.94 5.56
C VAL A 207 -5.31 15.31 4.85
N GLY A 208 -5.46 14.93 3.58
CA GLY A 208 -4.41 14.27 2.80
C GLY A 208 -4.00 12.91 3.39
N ALA A 209 -4.85 12.29 4.21
CA ALA A 209 -4.62 10.98 4.82
C ALA A 209 -5.41 9.91 4.04
N LEU A 210 -5.08 8.62 4.15
CA LEU A 210 -6.02 7.61 3.65
C LEU A 210 -7.30 7.65 4.48
N ALA A 211 -8.43 7.62 3.77
CA ALA A 211 -9.74 7.49 4.41
C ALA A 211 -9.96 6.07 4.92
N SER A 212 -9.34 5.08 4.26
CA SER A 212 -9.40 3.66 4.59
C SER A 212 -8.25 2.92 3.92
N ALA A 213 -8.00 1.67 4.32
CA ALA A 213 -7.12 0.79 3.54
C ALA A 213 -7.60 0.69 2.08
N PRO A 214 -6.71 0.28 1.14
CA PRO A 214 -7.07 0.09 -0.25
C PRO A 214 -8.29 -0.82 -0.38
N ILE A 215 -9.30 -0.34 -1.11
CA ILE A 215 -10.50 -1.12 -1.40
C ILE A 215 -10.09 -2.23 -2.36
N LYS A 216 -10.18 -3.48 -1.89
CA LYS A 216 -9.90 -4.66 -2.69
C LYS A 216 -10.89 -4.72 -3.87
N VAL A 217 -10.37 -4.73 -5.09
CA VAL A 217 -11.18 -4.77 -6.33
C VAL A 217 -11.14 -6.13 -7.03
N SER A 218 -10.31 -7.05 -6.54
CA SER A 218 -10.13 -8.39 -7.09
C SER A 218 -10.00 -9.39 -5.95
N THR A 219 -10.52 -10.61 -6.09
CA THR A 219 -10.26 -11.68 -5.10
C THR A 219 -8.82 -12.16 -5.10
N ASN A 220 -8.11 -11.96 -6.23
CA ASN A 220 -6.73 -12.41 -6.42
C ASN A 220 -5.78 -11.61 -5.54
N ASN A 221 -4.99 -12.34 -4.77
CA ASN A 221 -3.92 -11.79 -3.95
C ASN A 221 -2.61 -12.48 -4.34
N ALA A 222 -1.50 -11.77 -4.25
CA ALA A 222 -0.19 -12.39 -4.31
C ALA A 222 0.43 -12.44 -2.91
N LEU A 223 1.18 -13.49 -2.62
CA LEU A 223 1.94 -13.62 -1.40
C LEU A 223 3.41 -13.84 -1.75
N VAL A 224 4.27 -12.98 -1.22
CA VAL A 224 5.72 -13.19 -1.19
C VAL A 224 6.09 -13.69 0.21
N ARG A 225 6.82 -14.80 0.28
CA ARG A 225 7.31 -15.34 1.55
C ARG A 225 8.81 -15.22 1.64
N VAL A 226 9.29 -14.91 2.84
CA VAL A 226 10.70 -14.96 3.20
C VAL A 226 10.87 -15.91 4.37
N PHE A 227 11.55 -17.02 4.15
CA PHE A 227 11.78 -18.02 5.19
C PHE A 227 12.90 -17.55 6.12
N GLY A 228 12.60 -17.30 7.40
CA GLY A 228 13.56 -16.75 8.34
C GLY A 228 14.85 -17.58 8.43
N ALA A 229 14.72 -18.88 8.68
CA ALA A 229 15.86 -19.72 9.01
C ALA A 229 16.84 -19.92 7.84
N THR A 230 16.36 -19.81 6.60
CA THR A 230 17.16 -20.07 5.39
C THR A 230 17.37 -18.83 4.53
N GLY A 231 16.65 -17.74 4.79
CA GLY A 231 16.56 -16.56 3.93
C GLY A 231 16.03 -16.85 2.52
N GLN A 232 15.53 -18.06 2.26
CA GLN A 232 14.94 -18.43 0.97
C GLN A 232 13.65 -17.65 0.75
N MET A 233 13.26 -17.51 -0.51
CA MET A 233 12.14 -16.68 -0.89
C MET A 233 11.36 -17.33 -2.02
N ASP A 234 10.05 -17.31 -1.91
CA ASP A 234 9.13 -17.72 -2.96
C ASP A 234 7.94 -16.78 -3.06
N TYR A 235 7.18 -16.92 -4.14
CA TYR A 235 5.93 -16.20 -4.30
C TYR A 235 4.90 -17.10 -4.96
N TYR A 236 3.63 -16.88 -4.65
CA TYR A 236 2.52 -17.56 -5.30
C TYR A 236 1.27 -16.69 -5.30
N GLU A 237 0.39 -16.94 -6.27
CA GLU A 237 -0.93 -16.33 -6.32
C GLU A 237 -1.91 -17.17 -5.50
N ARG A 238 -2.76 -16.49 -4.71
CA ARG A 238 -3.96 -17.09 -4.15
C ARG A 238 -5.10 -16.87 -5.14
N GLN A 239 -5.62 -17.96 -5.68
CA GLN A 239 -6.85 -18.00 -6.48
C GLN A 239 -8.08 -17.88 -5.59
#